data_AF-A0A7S2ABY6-F1
#
_entry.id   AF-A0A7S2ABY6-F1
#
_cell.length_a   1.000
_cell.length_b   1.000
_cell.length_c   1.000
_cell.angle_alpha   90.00
_cell.angle_beta   90.00
_cell.angle_gamma   90.00
#
_symmetry.space_group_name_H-M   'P 1'
#
loop_
_entity.id
_entity.type
_entity.pdbx_description
1 polymer ?
#
loop_
_entity_poly.entity_id
_entity_poly.type
_entity_poly.pdbx_seq_one_letter_code
_entity_poly.pdbx_strand_id
1 'polypeptide(L)'
;ASSGTHILPRRDGDEKFPIWVWWDYDLKKHSRLPGLVQAALATWEVHAPASLFEIRKVNRSNLARWLPDLPEEALRLPYPQAYSDLARAGLLATYGGLYMDTDMLLQADLATILESLDNGTADVVTYENAGQLC
;
A
#
# COMPACT_ATOMS: atom_id res chain seq x y z
N ALA A 1 15.95 29.52 7.76
CA ALA A 1 15.22 28.65 6.83
C ALA A 1 15.94 27.31 6.80
N SER A 2 15.52 26.37 7.65
CA SER A 2 16.14 25.05 7.78
C SER A 2 15.68 24.16 6.63
N SER A 3 16.62 23.64 5.85
CA SER A 3 16.36 22.59 4.87
C SER A 3 15.93 21.33 5.61
N GLY A 4 14.66 20.97 5.50
CA GLY A 4 14.14 19.69 5.95
C GLY A 4 14.53 18.62 4.95
N THR A 5 15.68 17.99 5.13
CA THR A 5 15.99 16.72 4.47
C THR A 5 15.10 15.67 5.14
N HIS A 6 13.97 15.33 4.50
CA HIS A 6 13.17 14.18 4.90
C HIS A 6 13.93 12.92 4.50
N ILE A 7 14.92 12.54 5.32
CA ILE A 7 15.49 11.19 5.28
C ILE A 7 14.38 10.30 5.83
N LEU A 8 13.87 9.36 5.02
CA LEU A 8 12.97 8.31 5.48
C LEU A 8 13.56 7.73 6.78
N PRO A 9 12.79 7.64 7.89
CA PRO A 9 13.32 7.12 9.14
C PRO A 9 13.90 5.74 8.87
N ARG A 10 15.21 5.59 9.11
CA ARG A 10 15.87 4.27 9.14
C ARG A 10 15.05 3.41 10.09
N ARG A 11 14.44 2.36 9.56
CA ARG A 11 13.63 1.45 10.36
C ARG A 11 14.55 0.61 11.22
N ASP A 12 14.19 0.46 12.49
CA ASP A 12 14.88 -0.43 13.41
C ASP A 12 14.83 -1.86 12.85
N GLY A 13 15.87 -2.66 13.11
CA GLY A 13 16.16 -3.91 12.38
C GLY A 13 15.08 -5.01 12.42
N ASP A 14 14.01 -4.83 13.20
CA ASP A 14 12.88 -5.76 13.30
C ASP A 14 11.57 -5.21 12.68
N GLU A 15 11.52 -3.95 12.25
CA GLU A 15 10.30 -3.33 11.71
C GLU A 15 10.10 -3.66 10.22
N LYS A 16 9.02 -4.39 9.92
CA LYS A 16 8.66 -4.80 8.56
C LYS A 16 8.09 -3.64 7.74
N PHE A 17 8.32 -3.70 6.43
CA PHE A 17 7.80 -2.76 5.46
C PHE A 17 6.29 -2.97 5.23
N PRO A 18 5.44 -1.99 5.58
CA PRO A 18 4.00 -2.18 5.44
C PRO A 18 3.60 -2.15 3.97
N ILE A 19 2.85 -3.17 3.56
CA ILE A 19 2.11 -3.21 2.30
C ILE A 19 0.65 -2.93 2.64
N TRP A 20 0.20 -1.72 2.36
CA TRP A 20 -1.17 -1.27 2.56
C TRP A 20 -2.06 -1.76 1.42
N VAL A 21 -3.21 -2.32 1.79
CA VAL A 21 -4.11 -2.95 0.82
C VAL A 21 -5.55 -2.62 1.20
N TRP A 22 -6.31 -2.01 0.29
CA TRP A 22 -7.75 -1.86 0.47
C TRP A 22 -8.45 -3.22 0.34
N TRP A 23 -9.23 -3.59 1.35
CA TRP A 23 -9.78 -4.93 1.53
C TRP A 23 -11.28 -4.88 1.87
N ASP A 24 -12.10 -4.63 0.87
CA ASP A 24 -13.57 -4.65 0.95
C ASP A 24 -14.16 -5.94 0.33
N TYR A 25 -13.58 -7.10 0.66
CA TYR A 25 -14.11 -8.40 0.25
C TYR A 25 -15.08 -8.96 1.30
N ASP A 26 -16.36 -9.06 0.96
CA ASP A 26 -17.37 -9.69 1.82
C ASP A 26 -17.32 -11.22 1.67
N LEU A 27 -16.46 -11.85 2.48
CA LEU A 27 -16.32 -13.31 2.53
C LEU A 27 -17.49 -14.02 3.23
N LYS A 28 -18.41 -13.28 3.87
CA LYS A 28 -19.65 -13.87 4.40
C LYS A 28 -20.66 -14.08 3.29
N LYS A 29 -20.71 -13.13 2.33
CA LYS A 29 -21.55 -13.21 1.14
C LYS A 29 -20.94 -14.05 0.03
N HIS A 30 -19.61 -14.06 -0.07
CA HIS A 30 -18.87 -14.81 -1.09
C HIS A 30 -17.98 -15.85 -0.43
N SER A 31 -18.22 -17.14 -0.72
CA SER A 31 -17.44 -18.25 -0.14
C SER A 31 -15.96 -18.28 -0.56
N ARG A 32 -15.56 -17.44 -1.53
CA ARG A 32 -14.18 -17.33 -2.02
C ARG A 32 -13.89 -15.94 -2.57
N LEU A 33 -12.62 -15.57 -2.56
CA LEU A 33 -12.11 -14.39 -3.26
C LEU A 33 -12.27 -14.53 -4.79
N PRO A 34 -12.31 -13.42 -5.55
CA PRO A 34 -12.18 -13.48 -7.00
C PRO A 34 -10.87 -14.19 -7.42
N GLY A 35 -10.90 -14.93 -8.53
CA GLY A 35 -9.75 -15.72 -8.98
C GLY A 35 -8.49 -14.88 -9.24
N LEU A 36 -8.64 -13.68 -9.80
CA LEU A 36 -7.54 -12.75 -10.02
C LEU A 36 -6.87 -12.32 -8.70
N VAL A 37 -7.66 -12.06 -7.67
CA VAL A 37 -7.16 -11.68 -6.34
C VAL A 37 -6.41 -12.84 -5.70
N GLN A 38 -6.91 -14.08 -5.84
CA GLN A 38 -6.20 -15.27 -5.37
C GLN A 38 -4.85 -15.44 -6.07
N ALA A 39 -4.83 -15.26 -7.39
CA ALA A 39 -3.59 -15.34 -8.17
C ALA A 39 -2.60 -14.24 -7.77
N ALA A 40 -3.06 -12.99 -7.61
CA ALA A 40 -2.24 -11.87 -7.14
C ALA A 40 -1.61 -12.18 -5.78
N LEU A 41 -2.42 -12.57 -4.78
CA LEU A 41 -1.91 -12.91 -3.44
C LEU A 41 -0.91 -14.07 -3.47
N ALA A 42 -1.11 -15.08 -4.32
CA ALA A 42 -0.15 -16.17 -4.48
C ALA A 42 1.20 -15.66 -5.02
N THR A 43 1.21 -14.69 -5.93
CA THR A 43 2.48 -14.05 -6.36
C THR A 43 3.12 -13.24 -5.24
N TRP A 44 2.34 -12.64 -4.34
CA TRP A 44 2.87 -11.87 -3.22
C TRP A 44 3.53 -12.76 -2.17
N GLU A 45 3.00 -13.94 -1.92
CA GLU A 45 3.63 -14.92 -1.02
C GLU A 45 5.05 -15.30 -1.47
N VAL A 46 5.30 -15.27 -2.79
CA VAL A 46 6.63 -15.54 -3.38
C VAL A 46 7.51 -14.29 -3.36
N HIS A 47 6.96 -13.14 -3.76
CA HIS A 47 7.74 -11.93 -4.09
C HIS A 47 7.73 -10.84 -3.00
N ALA A 48 7.01 -11.05 -1.90
CA ALA A 48 6.96 -10.17 -0.74
C ALA A 48 7.35 -10.96 0.52
N PRO A 49 8.65 -11.27 0.72
CA PRO A 49 9.09 -12.13 1.81
C PRO A 49 8.63 -11.60 3.17
N ALA A 50 7.97 -12.45 3.95
CA ALA A 50 7.39 -12.08 5.24
C ALA A 50 8.43 -11.67 6.31
N SER A 51 9.73 -11.92 6.05
CA SER A 51 10.83 -11.38 6.87
C SER A 51 11.00 -9.88 6.70
N LEU A 52 10.63 -9.33 5.53
CA LEU A 52 10.82 -7.93 5.17
C LEU A 52 9.49 -7.16 5.10
N PHE A 53 8.41 -7.81 4.67
CA PHE A 53 7.12 -7.15 4.42
C PHE A 53 6.02 -7.61 5.37
N GLU A 54 5.08 -6.70 5.65
CA GLU A 54 3.85 -6.98 6.39
C GLU A 54 2.63 -6.49 5.58
N ILE A 55 1.73 -7.39 5.21
CA ILE A 55 0.49 -7.02 4.52
C ILE A 55 -0.53 -6.50 5.54
N ARG A 56 -0.91 -5.23 5.41
CA ARG A 56 -1.89 -4.53 6.24
C ARG A 56 -3.18 -4.26 5.47
N LYS A 57 -4.21 -5.05 5.79
CA LYS A 57 -5.54 -4.95 5.19
C LYS A 57 -6.34 -3.82 5.83
N VAL A 58 -6.70 -2.82 5.06
CA VAL A 58 -7.50 -1.66 5.48
C VAL A 58 -8.84 -1.65 4.78
N ASN A 59 -9.88 -1.18 5.47
CA ASN A 59 -11.23 -1.03 4.94
C ASN A 59 -11.97 0.05 5.71
N ARG A 60 -13.23 0.30 5.33
CA ARG A 60 -14.05 1.37 5.94
C ARG A 60 -14.18 1.25 7.46
N SER A 61 -14.20 0.04 8.00
CA SER A 61 -14.40 -0.19 9.44
C SER A 61 -13.16 0.02 10.30
N ASN A 62 -11.96 -0.01 9.69
CA ASN A 62 -10.70 0.10 10.43
C ASN A 62 -9.80 1.27 9.97
N LEU A 63 -10.13 1.95 8.87
CA LEU A 63 -9.31 3.04 8.34
C LEU A 63 -9.10 4.15 9.37
N ALA A 64 -10.13 4.52 10.14
CA ALA A 64 -10.04 5.54 11.18
C ALA A 64 -9.06 5.20 12.33
N ARG A 65 -8.64 3.93 12.46
CA ARG A 65 -7.59 3.55 13.41
C ARG A 65 -6.20 3.95 12.95
N TRP A 66 -6.01 4.06 11.63
CA TRP A 66 -4.76 4.47 11.00
C TRP A 66 -4.76 5.96 10.66
N LEU A 67 -5.91 6.51 10.31
CA LEU A 67 -6.09 7.93 9.99
C LEU A 67 -7.13 8.51 10.95
N PRO A 68 -6.78 8.82 12.21
CA PRO A 68 -7.74 9.31 13.20
C PRO A 68 -8.29 10.71 12.85
N ASP A 69 -7.51 11.52 12.12
CA ASP A 69 -7.89 12.86 11.67
C ASP A 69 -8.66 12.86 10.33
N LEU A 70 -9.18 11.70 9.92
CA LEU A 70 -9.96 11.59 8.68
C LEU A 70 -11.25 12.42 8.81
N PRO A 71 -11.50 13.38 7.90
CA PRO A 71 -12.70 14.22 7.98
C PRO A 71 -13.96 13.37 7.79
N GLU A 72 -15.07 13.76 8.42
CA GLU A 72 -16.34 13.02 8.30
C GLU A 72 -16.82 12.94 6.84
N GLU A 73 -16.49 13.95 6.02
CA GLU A 73 -16.76 13.99 4.58
C GLU A 73 -16.14 12.80 3.83
N ALA A 74 -14.99 12.31 4.28
CA ALA A 74 -14.39 11.11 3.71
C ALA A 74 -15.32 9.90 3.83
N LEU A 75 -16.14 9.83 4.88
CA LEU A 75 -17.13 8.78 5.10
C LEU A 75 -18.35 8.90 4.18
N ARG A 76 -18.42 9.94 3.34
CA ARG A 76 -19.49 10.18 2.38
C ARG A 76 -19.05 9.95 0.93
N LEU A 77 -17.83 9.46 0.70
CA LEU A 77 -17.33 9.23 -0.67
C LEU A 77 -18.23 8.21 -1.41
N PRO A 78 -18.59 8.48 -2.68
CA PRO A 78 -19.69 7.78 -3.33
C PRO A 78 -19.34 6.35 -3.81
N TYR A 79 -18.07 6.02 -4.02
CA TYR A 79 -17.66 4.73 -4.57
C TYR A 79 -16.37 4.19 -3.94
N PRO A 80 -16.15 2.86 -3.92
CA PRO A 80 -15.01 2.21 -3.26
C PRO A 80 -13.65 2.70 -3.75
N GLN A 81 -13.49 3.00 -5.03
CA GLN A 81 -12.22 3.47 -5.60
C GLN A 81 -11.78 4.81 -4.99
N ALA A 82 -12.71 5.75 -4.77
CA ALA A 82 -12.37 7.02 -4.13
C ALA A 82 -11.88 6.82 -2.68
N TYR A 83 -12.42 5.85 -1.95
CA TYR A 83 -11.90 5.50 -0.62
C TYR A 83 -10.52 4.87 -0.69
N SER A 84 -10.30 3.97 -1.64
CA SER A 84 -9.00 3.36 -1.92
C SER A 84 -7.95 4.44 -2.19
N ASP A 85 -8.27 5.44 -3.01
CA ASP A 85 -7.38 6.57 -3.33
C ASP A 85 -7.08 7.43 -2.10
N LEU A 86 -8.10 7.75 -1.30
CA LEU A 86 -7.93 8.50 -0.05
C LEU A 86 -7.07 7.73 0.95
N ALA A 87 -7.36 6.43 1.13
CA ALA A 87 -6.59 5.56 2.02
C ALA A 87 -5.14 5.46 1.55
N ARG A 88 -4.90 5.29 0.24
CA ARG A 88 -3.56 5.27 -0.36
C ARG A 88 -2.79 6.54 -0.01
N ALA A 89 -3.36 7.71 -0.31
CA ALA A 89 -2.70 8.98 -0.07
C ALA A 89 -2.42 9.20 1.44
N GLY A 90 -3.42 8.98 2.30
CA GLY A 90 -3.27 9.20 3.74
C GLY A 90 -2.30 8.23 4.41
N LEU A 91 -2.36 6.94 4.07
CA LEU A 91 -1.48 5.93 4.67
C LEU A 91 -0.03 6.13 4.26
N LEU A 92 0.24 6.41 2.97
CA LEU A 92 1.59 6.67 2.50
C LEU A 92 2.15 7.98 3.07
N ALA A 93 1.34 9.04 3.17
CA ALA A 93 1.80 10.30 3.75
C ALA A 93 2.13 10.19 5.25
N THR A 94 1.36 9.40 6.01
CA THR A 94 1.53 9.28 7.47
C THR A 94 2.58 8.24 7.85
N TYR A 95 2.63 7.10 7.15
CA TYR A 95 3.42 5.93 7.55
C TYR A 95 4.49 5.53 6.53
N GLY A 96 4.50 6.14 5.34
CA GLY A 96 5.24 5.61 4.21
C GLY A 96 4.77 4.19 3.87
N GLY A 97 5.69 3.40 3.33
CA GLY A 97 5.40 2.02 2.96
C GLY A 97 5.08 1.88 1.48
N LEU A 98 4.40 0.78 1.15
CA LEU A 98 3.96 0.45 -0.20
C LEU A 98 2.44 0.33 -0.18
N TYR A 99 1.78 0.86 -1.19
CA TYR A 99 0.37 0.59 -1.42
C TYR A 99 0.22 -0.31 -2.64
N MET A 100 -0.61 -1.35 -2.55
CA MET A 100 -0.87 -2.26 -3.65
C MET A 100 -2.37 -2.51 -3.84
N ASP A 101 -2.81 -2.41 -5.09
CA ASP A 101 -4.13 -2.89 -5.47
C ASP A 101 -4.14 -4.43 -5.48
N THR A 102 -5.27 -5.03 -5.08
CA THR A 102 -5.38 -6.49 -4.88
C THR A 102 -5.37 -7.33 -6.16
N ASP A 103 -5.31 -6.68 -7.32
CA ASP A 103 -5.22 -7.28 -8.64
C ASP A 103 -3.81 -7.15 -9.26
N MET A 104 -2.82 -6.65 -8.51
CA MET A 104 -1.44 -6.58 -8.95
C MET A 104 -0.75 -7.95 -8.90
N LEU A 105 -0.36 -8.50 -10.05
CA LEU A 105 0.51 -9.67 -10.15
C LEU A 105 1.98 -9.24 -10.05
N LEU A 106 2.72 -9.89 -9.16
CA LEU A 106 4.17 -9.69 -9.06
C LEU A 106 4.91 -10.72 -9.92
N GLN A 107 5.92 -10.24 -10.64
CA GLN A 107 6.83 -11.09 -11.44
C GLN A 107 8.27 -11.07 -10.90
N ALA A 108 8.55 -10.22 -9.92
CA ALA A 108 9.85 -10.04 -9.30
C ALA A 108 9.67 -9.56 -7.85
N ASP A 109 10.73 -9.72 -7.06
CA ASP A 109 10.72 -9.41 -5.64
C ASP A 109 10.58 -7.91 -5.38
N LEU A 110 9.67 -7.53 -4.46
CA LEU A 110 9.44 -6.14 -4.07
C LEU A 110 10.65 -5.47 -3.41
N ALA A 111 11.62 -6.26 -2.93
CA ALA A 111 12.87 -5.75 -2.39
C ALA A 111 13.61 -4.85 -3.40
N THR A 112 13.48 -5.12 -4.71
CA THR A 112 14.07 -4.31 -5.78
C THR A 112 13.55 -2.87 -5.83
N ILE A 113 12.30 -2.64 -5.42
CA ILE A 113 11.71 -1.28 -5.33
C ILE A 113 12.31 -0.53 -4.15
N LEU A 114 12.60 -1.22 -3.04
CA LEU A 114 13.19 -0.61 -1.85
C LEU A 114 14.61 -0.12 -2.12
N GLU A 115 15.38 -0.83 -2.94
CA GLU A 115 16.72 -0.39 -3.36
C GLU A 115 16.70 0.99 -4.05
N SER A 116 15.61 1.29 -4.78
CA SER A 116 15.41 2.59 -5.45
C SER A 116 15.03 3.72 -4.48
N LEU A 117 14.46 3.39 -3.33
CA LEU A 117 14.16 4.37 -2.27
C LEU A 117 15.41 4.59 -1.39
N ASP A 118 16.12 3.52 -1.03
CA ASP A 118 17.27 3.56 -0.12
C ASP A 118 18.48 4.31 -0.69
N ASN A 119 18.65 4.29 -2.01
CA ASN A 119 19.72 5.02 -2.69
C ASN A 119 19.43 6.54 -2.81
N GLY A 120 18.26 7.00 -2.34
CA GLY A 120 17.85 8.40 -2.37
C GLY A 120 17.60 8.95 -3.77
N THR A 121 17.38 8.08 -4.77
CA THR A 121 17.09 8.51 -6.15
C THR A 121 15.65 8.97 -6.35
N ALA A 122 14.74 8.56 -5.47
CA ALA A 122 13.34 8.98 -5.51
C ALA A 122 12.75 9.04 -4.08
N ASP A 123 11.91 10.06 -3.83
CA ASP A 123 11.08 10.13 -2.62
C ASP A 123 9.80 9.27 -2.76
N VAL A 124 9.34 9.07 -4.00
CA VAL A 124 8.14 8.29 -4.35
C VAL A 124 8.43 7.49 -5.61
N VAL A 125 8.08 6.21 -5.60
CA VAL A 125 8.15 5.33 -6.77
C VAL A 125 6.74 4.87 -7.13
N THR A 126 6.36 5.04 -8.39
CA THR A 126 5.07 4.60 -8.94
C THR A 126 5.28 3.57 -10.04
N TYR A 127 4.32 2.68 -10.25
CA TYR A 127 4.30 1.88 -11.47
C TYR A 127 3.67 2.69 -12.59
N GLU A 128 4.23 2.57 -13.79
CA GLU A 128 3.80 3.31 -14.98
C GLU A 128 3.45 2.33 -16.08
N ASN A 129 2.39 2.66 -16.82
CA ASN A 129 2.11 2.03 -18.10
C ASN A 129 2.85 2.79 -19.21
N ALA A 130 3.20 2.07 -20.27
CA ALA A 130 3.81 2.67 -21.46
C ALA A 130 2.98 3.87 -21.95
N GLY A 131 3.62 5.05 -22.02
CA GLY A 131 2.98 6.31 -22.45
C GLY A 131 2.49 7.21 -21.32
N GLN A 132 2.63 6.81 -20.05
CA GLN A 132 2.51 7.72 -18.91
C GLN A 132 3.83 8.47 -18.77
N LEU A 133 3.79 9.81 -18.86
CA LEU A 133 4.92 10.70 -18.58
C LEU A 133 4.70 11.23 -17.16
N CYS A 134 5.26 10.54 -16.17
CA CYS A 134 5.29 11.02 -14.80
C CYS A 134 6.51 11.91 -14.57
#